data_AF-A0A2E6VTJ3-F1
#
_entry.id   AF-A0A2E6VTJ3-F1
#
_cell.length_a   1.000
_cell.length_b   1.000
_cell.length_c   1.000
_cell.angle_alpha   90.00
_cell.angle_beta   90.00
_cell.angle_gamma   90.00
#
_symmetry.space_group_name_H-M   'P 1'
#
loop_
_entity.id
_entity.type
_entity.pdbx_description
1 polymer ?
#
loop_
_entity_poly.entity_id
_entity_poly.type
_entity_poly.pdbx_seq_one_letter_code
_entity_poly.pdbx_strand_id
1 'polypeptide(L)'
;MITVGWTGFTCDVRGLCLGRKSRWKVSFSTPKGCCSREMLSSSTKRANKAKMIFTTKPLWANSLLSRKRNFMRNFRALTLFCFVLGCGTQGPDGADGNACSVTDNGDGTATLTCSDGTEEVLSSGTRGEDGAAGETGADGPDGLPGPDGEDGANGKDGRDCSVTQNDDGTATITCTDGTSTTIGVGVDSSQDTTGGNGGGCFGAASDLIISEYIEGSSYNKAIEIFNGTSNTVTLNGYTLQRGTNGGALTTMLQLSGSLEPGEVHVVCNGGANAEIIAQCDQSSGALTFNGNDAVALNRGSVTLDVVGQPGQDPGAAGWSVSTGSTTDYTLVRKSNITSGSTNWSEGASQWDVYEENNVYYLGTHGFDCDE
;
A
#
# COMPACT_ATOMS: atom_id res chain seq x y z
N MET A 1 13.10 -50.18 47.63
CA MET A 1 12.07 -50.96 48.35
C MET A 1 10.71 -50.39 48.02
N ILE A 2 9.65 -51.20 48.10
CA ILE A 2 8.24 -50.85 47.85
C ILE A 2 7.95 -50.44 46.38
N THR A 3 7.13 -51.24 45.72
CA THR A 3 6.62 -51.02 44.35
C THR A 3 5.10 -51.07 44.38
N VAL A 4 4.43 -49.98 43.98
CA VAL A 4 3.02 -49.91 43.53
C VAL A 4 2.80 -48.52 42.90
N GLY A 5 2.00 -48.34 41.84
CA GLY A 5 1.28 -49.34 41.06
C GLY A 5 0.56 -48.71 39.85
N TRP A 6 0.50 -49.49 38.76
CA TRP A 6 -0.26 -49.28 37.51
C TRP A 6 -1.77 -49.11 37.78
N THR A 7 -2.68 -48.61 36.91
CA THR A 7 -2.91 -48.60 35.44
C THR A 7 -3.78 -47.37 35.05
N GLY A 8 -4.14 -47.00 33.81
CA GLY A 8 -3.87 -47.49 32.44
C GLY A 8 -4.91 -46.93 31.41
N PHE A 9 -4.83 -47.38 30.14
CA PHE A 9 -5.81 -47.23 29.04
C PHE A 9 -6.08 -45.87 28.34
N THR A 10 -5.37 -45.71 27.21
CA THR A 10 -5.81 -45.23 25.88
C THR A 10 -7.30 -44.99 25.58
N CYS A 11 -7.61 -43.94 24.80
CA CYS A 11 -7.99 -44.09 23.36
C CYS A 11 -8.03 -42.74 22.59
N ASP A 12 -7.88 -42.82 21.26
CA ASP A 12 -8.02 -41.71 20.29
C ASP A 12 -9.46 -41.64 19.75
N VAL A 13 -10.04 -40.44 19.69
CA VAL A 13 -11.06 -40.08 18.68
C VAL A 13 -10.83 -38.65 18.21
N ARG A 14 -10.72 -38.48 16.89
CA ARG A 14 -10.45 -37.21 16.19
C ARG A 14 -11.59 -36.19 16.33
N GLY A 15 -11.26 -34.91 16.55
CA GLY A 15 -12.21 -33.79 16.45
C GLY A 15 -11.51 -32.42 16.50
N LEU A 16 -11.80 -31.55 15.53
CA LEU A 16 -11.36 -30.14 15.48
C LEU A 16 -12.33 -29.28 16.35
N CYS A 17 -12.04 -28.05 16.81
CA CYS A 17 -10.98 -27.10 16.48
C CYS A 17 -10.75 -26.01 17.56
N LEU A 18 -9.71 -25.19 17.36
CA LEU A 18 -9.48 -23.83 17.91
C LEU A 18 -9.18 -23.63 19.43
N GLY A 19 -7.96 -23.15 19.70
CA GLY A 19 -7.55 -22.50 20.96
C GLY A 19 -6.25 -21.69 20.77
N ARG A 20 -6.21 -20.42 21.19
CA ARG A 20 -5.09 -19.49 20.87
C ARG A 20 -3.91 -19.64 21.84
N LYS A 21 -2.67 -19.60 21.31
CA LYS A 21 -1.46 -19.30 22.09
C LYS A 21 -1.34 -17.78 22.31
N SER A 22 -1.34 -17.32 23.55
CA SER A 22 -0.91 -15.97 23.90
C SER A 22 0.62 -15.89 23.96
N ARG A 23 1.22 -14.97 23.20
CA ARG A 23 2.62 -14.55 23.38
C ARG A 23 2.63 -13.13 23.92
N TRP A 24 3.48 -12.90 24.93
CA TRP A 24 3.76 -11.57 25.48
C TRP A 24 4.43 -10.70 24.41
N LYS A 25 4.20 -9.38 24.47
CA LYS A 25 4.86 -8.40 23.60
C LYS A 25 5.29 -7.19 24.43
N VAL A 26 6.59 -6.92 24.45
CA VAL A 26 7.18 -5.72 25.05
C VAL A 26 7.23 -4.63 23.97
N SER A 27 7.00 -3.39 24.35
CA SER A 27 7.02 -2.23 23.46
C SER A 27 7.92 -1.13 24.03
N PHE A 28 8.84 -0.63 23.22
CA PHE A 28 9.61 0.59 23.49
C PHE A 28 9.04 1.76 22.67
N SER A 29 9.29 3.00 23.11
CA SER A 29 9.15 4.18 22.26
C SER A 29 10.23 5.22 22.57
N THR A 30 10.68 5.93 21.55
CA THR A 30 11.72 6.96 21.61
C THR A 30 11.13 8.35 21.35
N PRO A 31 11.72 9.45 21.87
CA PRO A 31 11.18 10.80 21.67
C PRO A 31 12.03 11.67 20.71
N LYS A 32 11.36 12.31 19.74
CA LYS A 32 11.51 13.74 19.30
C LYS A 32 11.29 13.95 17.78
N GLY A 33 10.58 15.03 17.44
CA GLY A 33 10.82 15.81 16.21
C GLY A 33 9.85 15.60 15.05
N CYS A 34 9.35 16.73 14.52
CA CYS A 34 8.70 16.92 13.20
C CYS A 34 7.50 16.02 12.83
N CYS A 35 6.31 16.62 12.76
CA CYS A 35 5.08 15.92 12.37
C CYS A 35 4.86 15.91 10.85
N SER A 36 4.74 14.70 10.29
CA SER A 36 3.74 14.40 9.27
C SER A 36 2.43 13.90 9.92
N ARG A 37 1.41 13.64 9.09
CA ARG A 37 0.05 13.16 9.40
C ARG A 37 0.01 11.63 9.63
N GLU A 38 -0.93 11.00 10.33
CA GLU A 38 -1.92 11.34 11.39
C GLU A 38 -2.38 9.96 12.01
N MET A 39 -3.37 9.73 12.89
CA MET A 39 -4.47 10.52 13.47
C MET A 39 -4.85 10.01 14.90
N LEU A 40 -5.86 10.67 15.47
CA LEU A 40 -6.62 10.45 16.72
C LEU A 40 -6.98 8.97 17.06
N SER A 41 -7.35 8.58 18.31
CA SER A 41 -8.08 9.37 19.31
C SER A 41 -7.91 8.93 20.79
N SER A 42 -8.14 9.89 21.71
CA SER A 42 -8.97 9.85 22.94
C SER A 42 -8.87 8.67 23.96
N SER A 43 -8.97 8.84 25.29
CA SER A 43 -9.32 10.03 26.10
C SER A 43 -8.87 9.94 27.57
N THR A 44 -8.35 11.04 28.16
CA THR A 44 -8.55 11.52 29.56
C THR A 44 -8.28 10.57 30.77
N LYS A 45 -7.72 10.92 31.95
CA LYS A 45 -7.52 12.10 32.82
C LYS A 45 -6.19 11.84 33.63
N ARG A 46 -5.52 12.62 34.50
CA ARG A 46 -5.44 14.02 35.06
C ARG A 46 -4.16 14.04 35.98
N ALA A 47 -3.64 15.11 36.61
CA ALA A 47 -3.89 16.57 36.60
C ALA A 47 -2.67 17.37 37.14
N ASN A 48 -2.45 18.55 36.56
CA ASN A 48 -2.09 19.84 37.18
C ASN A 48 -0.98 19.97 38.25
N LYS A 49 0.15 20.55 37.82
CA LYS A 49 0.72 21.81 38.36
C LYS A 49 0.88 22.77 37.17
N ALA A 50 0.71 24.10 37.25
CA ALA A 50 0.25 24.96 38.35
C ALA A 50 -0.46 26.23 37.84
N LYS A 51 -1.25 26.84 38.74
CA LYS A 51 -1.57 28.27 38.91
C LYS A 51 -1.22 29.26 37.77
N MET A 52 -2.24 29.79 37.11
CA MET A 52 -2.23 31.17 36.58
C MET A 52 -3.62 31.81 36.80
N ILE A 53 -3.69 33.14 36.95
CA ILE A 53 -4.89 33.86 37.43
C ILE A 53 -5.36 34.86 36.36
N PHE A 54 -6.61 34.74 35.92
CA PHE A 54 -7.37 35.85 35.34
C PHE A 54 -8.86 35.75 35.70
N THR A 55 -9.54 36.90 35.72
CA THR A 55 -10.83 37.11 36.40
C THR A 55 -12.04 37.00 35.48
N THR A 56 -13.15 36.44 35.97
CA THR A 56 -14.46 36.49 35.31
C THR A 56 -15.45 37.38 36.09
N LYS A 57 -16.37 38.02 35.35
CA LYS A 57 -17.55 38.72 35.91
C LYS A 57 -18.80 37.82 35.76
N PRO A 58 -19.83 37.98 36.62
CA PRO A 58 -20.91 36.99 36.72
C PRO A 58 -22.04 37.16 35.68
N LEU A 59 -22.58 36.01 35.29
CA LEU A 59 -24.00 35.67 35.09
C LEU A 59 -25.00 36.77 34.66
N TRP A 60 -25.89 36.41 33.73
CA TRP A 60 -27.35 36.49 33.92
C TRP A 60 -27.98 35.20 33.37
N ALA A 61 -29.22 34.90 33.78
CA ALA A 61 -29.86 33.61 33.57
C ALA A 61 -30.94 33.63 32.49
N ASN A 62 -31.30 32.44 31.99
CA ASN A 62 -32.72 32.10 31.85
C ASN A 62 -32.98 30.59 31.91
N SER A 63 -34.25 30.25 32.10
CA SER A 63 -34.72 28.91 32.46
C SER A 63 -35.48 28.21 31.34
N LEU A 64 -35.57 26.88 31.40
CA LEU A 64 -36.80 26.16 31.05
C LEU A 64 -36.82 24.76 31.68
N LEU A 65 -38.02 24.24 31.94
CA LEU A 65 -38.29 23.00 32.67
C LEU A 65 -38.74 21.89 31.71
N SER A 66 -38.29 20.66 31.95
CA SER A 66 -39.10 19.47 31.64
C SER A 66 -38.83 18.36 32.67
N ARG A 67 -39.81 17.46 32.85
CA ARG A 67 -39.85 16.49 33.96
C ARG A 67 -39.61 15.06 33.47
N LYS A 68 -38.94 14.24 34.29
CA LYS A 68 -39.38 12.85 34.54
C LYS A 68 -38.94 12.36 35.93
N ARG A 69 -39.94 12.12 36.79
CA ARG A 69 -39.92 11.26 38.00
C ARG A 69 -39.99 9.79 37.54
N ASN A 70 -39.72 8.73 38.33
CA ASN A 70 -39.09 8.51 39.65
C ASN A 70 -38.91 6.97 39.75
N PHE A 71 -37.80 6.44 40.25
CA PHE A 71 -37.84 5.18 41.03
C PHE A 71 -36.61 4.97 41.93
N MET A 72 -36.84 4.63 43.20
CA MET A 72 -35.85 4.16 44.16
C MET A 72 -36.56 3.62 45.41
N ARG A 73 -35.90 2.73 46.19
CA ARG A 73 -36.37 2.07 47.44
C ARG A 73 -37.38 0.91 47.22
N ASN A 74 -37.40 -0.19 48.00
CA ASN A 74 -36.51 -0.61 49.10
C ASN A 74 -36.55 -2.13 49.41
N PHE A 75 -35.41 -2.66 49.89
CA PHE A 75 -35.20 -3.69 50.94
C PHE A 75 -36.11 -4.94 51.10
N ARG A 76 -35.48 -6.12 50.89
CA ARG A 76 -35.43 -7.36 51.71
C ARG A 76 -36.71 -8.05 52.26
N ALA A 77 -36.86 -9.33 51.91
CA ALA A 77 -37.37 -10.42 52.77
C ALA A 77 -36.66 -11.76 52.40
N LEU A 78 -36.72 -12.79 53.27
CA LEU A 78 -35.93 -14.04 53.21
C LEU A 78 -36.77 -15.31 52.93
N THR A 79 -36.07 -16.45 52.74
CA THR A 79 -36.49 -17.85 52.44
C THR A 79 -36.86 -18.13 50.97
N LEU A 80 -36.64 -19.32 50.37
CA LEU A 80 -36.27 -20.65 50.91
C LEU A 80 -35.26 -21.40 49.98
N PHE A 81 -34.78 -22.58 50.43
CA PHE A 81 -33.90 -23.56 49.76
C PHE A 81 -34.19 -23.89 48.27
N CYS A 82 -33.11 -24.04 47.48
CA CYS A 82 -32.92 -25.21 46.60
C CYS A 82 -31.41 -25.47 46.35
N PHE A 83 -31.04 -26.71 46.01
CA PHE A 83 -29.65 -27.14 45.79
C PHE A 83 -29.18 -26.85 44.35
N VAL A 84 -28.02 -26.21 44.19
CA VAL A 84 -27.21 -26.27 42.96
C VAL A 84 -25.73 -26.33 43.35
N LEU A 85 -24.99 -27.29 42.81
CA LEU A 85 -23.54 -27.39 42.96
C LEU A 85 -22.86 -26.37 42.03
N GLY A 86 -22.57 -25.19 42.55
CA GLY A 86 -21.76 -24.17 41.87
C GLY A 86 -20.26 -24.41 42.09
N CYS A 87 -19.47 -24.29 41.02
CA CYS A 87 -18.01 -24.34 41.12
C CYS A 87 -17.50 -23.14 41.96
N GLY A 88 -16.43 -23.34 42.73
CA GLY A 88 -15.81 -22.28 43.52
C GLY A 88 -15.23 -21.18 42.62
N THR A 89 -15.54 -19.93 42.90
CA THR A 89 -14.96 -18.78 42.20
C THR A 89 -13.48 -18.65 42.52
N GLN A 90 -12.66 -18.35 41.50
CA GLN A 90 -11.24 -18.01 41.66
C GLN A 90 -11.08 -16.89 42.71
N GLY A 91 -10.14 -17.07 43.65
CA GLY A 91 -9.77 -16.04 44.61
C GLY A 91 -9.07 -14.87 43.90
N PRO A 92 -9.13 -13.64 44.45
CA PRO A 92 -8.47 -12.49 43.84
C PRO A 92 -6.95 -12.72 43.76
N ASP A 93 -6.36 -12.26 42.66
CA ASP A 93 -4.92 -12.37 42.43
C ASP A 93 -4.12 -11.55 43.47
N GLY A 94 -2.87 -11.95 43.71
CA GLY A 94 -1.97 -11.22 44.62
C GLY A 94 -1.63 -9.82 44.10
N ALA A 95 -1.34 -8.89 45.00
CA ALA A 95 -0.94 -7.54 44.61
C ALA A 95 0.42 -7.53 43.88
N ASP A 96 0.52 -6.76 42.81
CA ASP A 96 1.76 -6.59 42.04
C ASP A 96 2.90 -6.00 42.88
N GLY A 97 4.14 -6.38 42.53
CA GLY A 97 5.34 -5.89 43.19
C GLY A 97 5.67 -4.43 42.88
N ASN A 98 6.39 -3.77 43.78
CA ASN A 98 6.85 -2.39 43.63
C ASN A 98 7.65 -2.18 42.34
N ALA A 99 7.26 -1.17 41.55
CA ALA A 99 7.99 -0.79 40.35
C ALA A 99 9.23 0.06 40.69
N CYS A 100 10.28 -0.08 39.88
CA CYS A 100 11.49 0.74 39.92
C CYS A 100 11.69 1.44 38.57
N SER A 101 12.42 2.55 38.57
CA SER A 101 12.73 3.35 37.38
C SER A 101 14.23 3.56 37.25
N VAL A 102 14.74 3.50 36.02
CA VAL A 102 16.13 3.82 35.68
C VAL A 102 16.19 5.23 35.08
N THR A 103 17.11 6.05 35.57
CA THR A 103 17.43 7.37 35.01
C THR A 103 18.85 7.35 34.45
N ASP A 104 19.03 7.74 33.19
CA ASP A 104 20.35 8.02 32.61
C ASP A 104 20.84 9.38 33.13
N ASN A 105 22.03 9.40 33.73
CA ASN A 105 22.61 10.61 34.32
C ASN A 105 23.39 11.45 33.28
N GLY A 106 23.64 10.91 32.08
CA GLY A 106 24.35 11.60 30.99
C GLY A 106 25.88 11.68 31.14
N ASP A 107 26.44 11.02 32.16
CA ASP A 107 27.88 11.01 32.49
C ASP A 107 28.56 9.63 32.33
N GLY A 108 27.83 8.63 31.84
CA GLY A 108 28.26 7.22 31.79
C GLY A 108 27.74 6.37 32.96
N THR A 109 26.94 6.94 33.85
CA THR A 109 26.23 6.22 34.93
C THR A 109 24.72 6.27 34.75
N ALA A 110 24.02 5.30 35.32
CA ALA A 110 22.55 5.29 35.41
C ALA A 110 22.10 4.95 36.83
N THR A 111 21.11 5.67 37.35
CA THR A 111 20.57 5.47 38.69
C THR A 111 19.30 4.62 38.62
N LEU A 112 19.27 3.49 39.33
CA LEU A 112 18.06 2.71 39.58
C LEU A 112 17.43 3.20 40.89
N THR A 113 16.21 3.73 40.83
CA THR A 113 15.42 4.14 42.01
C THR A 113 14.19 3.23 42.12
N CYS A 114 14.01 2.58 43.28
CA CYS A 114 12.85 1.77 43.59
C CYS A 114 11.84 2.49 44.50
N SER A 115 10.58 2.09 44.44
CA SER A 115 9.47 2.76 45.16
C SER A 115 9.42 2.51 46.67
N ASP A 116 10.39 1.79 47.24
CA ASP A 116 10.69 1.72 48.67
C ASP A 116 11.70 2.78 49.15
N GLY A 117 12.30 3.55 48.22
CA GLY A 117 13.33 4.55 48.51
C GLY A 117 14.76 4.03 48.45
N THR A 118 14.98 2.81 47.95
CA THR A 118 16.33 2.34 47.60
C THR A 118 16.79 2.95 46.28
N GLU A 119 18.05 3.42 46.24
CA GLU A 119 18.70 3.98 45.06
C GLU A 119 20.10 3.36 44.90
N GLU A 120 20.42 2.90 43.69
CA GLU A 120 21.74 2.35 43.34
C GLU A 120 22.25 2.96 42.03
N VAL A 121 23.49 3.45 42.04
CA VAL A 121 24.13 4.10 40.88
C VAL A 121 25.00 3.09 40.14
N LEU A 122 24.53 2.65 39.00
CA LEU A 122 25.22 1.72 38.11
C LEU A 122 26.19 2.52 37.22
N SER A 123 27.48 2.48 37.56
CA SER A 123 28.52 3.04 36.70
C SER A 123 28.88 2.07 35.58
N SER A 124 28.69 2.49 34.32
CA SER A 124 29.24 1.72 33.19
C SER A 124 30.74 2.04 33.07
N GLY A 125 31.56 1.16 33.66
CA GLY A 125 33.00 1.26 33.55
C GLY A 125 33.45 1.27 32.08
N THR A 126 34.41 2.14 31.74
CA THR A 126 34.97 2.21 30.38
C THR A 126 35.44 0.83 29.94
N ARG A 127 34.95 0.35 28.78
CA ARG A 127 35.43 -0.90 28.18
C ARG A 127 36.93 -0.78 27.94
N GLY A 128 37.72 -1.55 28.70
CA GLY A 128 39.16 -1.68 28.46
C GLY A 128 39.43 -2.36 27.11
N GLU A 129 40.63 -2.16 26.59
CA GLU A 129 41.09 -2.93 25.42
C GLU A 129 41.19 -4.41 25.79
N ASP A 130 40.68 -5.29 24.92
CA ASP A 130 40.60 -6.72 25.20
C ASP A 130 42.02 -7.32 25.28
N GLY A 131 42.40 -7.83 26.46
CA GLY A 131 43.72 -8.42 26.69
C GLY A 131 43.94 -9.70 25.88
N ALA A 132 45.20 -9.94 25.48
CA ALA A 132 45.57 -11.14 24.72
C ALA A 132 45.15 -12.42 25.48
N ALA A 133 44.48 -13.34 24.78
CA ALA A 133 43.97 -14.57 25.37
C ALA A 133 45.11 -15.45 25.90
N GLY A 134 44.98 -15.91 27.14
CA GLY A 134 45.85 -16.94 27.70
C GLY A 134 45.54 -18.32 27.10
N GLU A 135 46.56 -19.17 26.98
CA GLU A 135 46.40 -20.52 26.44
C GLU A 135 45.47 -21.37 27.32
N THR A 136 44.45 -21.97 26.70
CA THR A 136 43.52 -22.88 27.37
C THR A 136 44.25 -24.16 27.79
N GLY A 137 44.05 -24.61 29.03
CA GLY A 137 44.47 -25.96 29.44
C GLY A 137 43.77 -27.02 28.59
N ALA A 138 44.49 -28.08 28.23
CA ALA A 138 43.95 -29.12 27.36
C ALA A 138 42.78 -29.87 28.03
N ASP A 139 41.60 -29.80 27.41
CA ASP A 139 40.45 -30.61 27.79
C ASP A 139 40.71 -32.11 27.59
N GLY A 140 39.97 -32.94 28.33
CA GLY A 140 40.02 -34.39 28.14
C GLY A 140 39.47 -34.79 26.76
N PRO A 141 39.94 -35.91 26.17
CA PRO A 141 39.46 -36.33 24.86
C PRO A 141 37.96 -36.62 24.90
N ASP A 142 37.20 -35.93 24.04
CA ASP A 142 35.77 -36.14 23.89
C ASP A 142 35.44 -37.61 23.61
N GLY A 143 34.29 -38.06 24.13
CA GLY A 143 33.75 -39.36 23.76
C GLY A 143 33.49 -39.40 22.26
N LEU A 144 33.85 -40.51 21.61
CA LEU A 144 33.60 -40.70 20.18
C LEU A 144 32.13 -40.38 19.86
N PRO A 145 31.84 -39.56 18.83
CA PRO A 145 30.47 -39.31 18.40
C PRO A 145 29.72 -40.62 18.19
N GLY A 146 28.44 -40.64 18.59
CA GLY A 146 27.55 -41.71 18.15
C GLY A 146 27.50 -41.74 16.62
N PRO A 147 27.34 -42.91 15.98
CA PRO A 147 27.16 -42.97 14.55
C PRO A 147 25.96 -42.12 14.14
N ASP A 148 26.08 -41.41 13.03
CA ASP A 148 24.98 -40.63 12.47
C ASP A 148 23.75 -41.52 12.24
N GLY A 149 22.56 -40.95 12.43
CA GLY A 149 21.31 -41.64 12.11
C GLY A 149 21.23 -41.92 10.61
N GLU A 150 20.64 -43.05 10.22
CA GLU A 150 20.39 -43.35 8.79
C GLU A 150 19.59 -42.21 8.15
N ASP A 151 20.01 -41.79 6.96
CA ASP A 151 19.35 -40.73 6.20
C ASP A 151 17.86 -41.03 6.02
N GLY A 152 17.02 -40.03 6.25
CA GLY A 152 15.60 -40.13 5.98
C GLY A 152 15.37 -40.42 4.50
N ALA A 153 14.64 -41.50 4.19
CA ALA A 153 14.37 -41.92 2.82
C ALA A 153 13.84 -40.75 1.97
N ASN A 154 14.44 -40.57 0.79
CA ASN A 154 14.14 -39.46 -0.12
C ASN A 154 12.62 -39.26 -0.29
N GLY A 155 12.21 -37.99 -0.33
CA GLY A 155 10.87 -37.63 -0.77
C GLY A 155 10.59 -38.24 -2.15
N LYS A 156 9.35 -38.68 -2.38
CA LYS A 156 8.93 -39.12 -3.72
C LYS A 156 9.10 -37.97 -4.70
N ASP A 157 9.51 -38.30 -5.92
CA ASP A 157 9.68 -37.31 -6.99
C ASP A 157 8.41 -36.48 -7.21
N GLY A 158 8.60 -35.25 -7.67
CA GLY A 158 7.48 -34.38 -8.07
C GLY A 158 6.65 -35.05 -9.16
N ARG A 159 5.34 -34.79 -9.18
CA ARG A 159 4.47 -35.34 -10.23
C ARG A 159 4.81 -34.70 -11.57
N ASP A 160 4.99 -35.53 -12.59
CA ASP A 160 5.07 -35.05 -13.96
C ASP A 160 3.77 -34.33 -14.34
N CYS A 161 3.94 -33.16 -14.93
CA CYS A 161 2.86 -32.39 -15.55
C CYS A 161 3.31 -31.95 -16.95
N SER A 162 2.45 -32.17 -17.94
CA SER A 162 2.66 -31.73 -19.32
C SER A 162 2.08 -30.34 -19.52
N VAL A 163 2.79 -29.47 -20.24
CA VAL A 163 2.24 -28.21 -20.74
C VAL A 163 1.70 -28.44 -22.16
N THR A 164 0.41 -28.19 -22.34
CA THR A 164 -0.21 -28.08 -23.67
C THR A 164 -0.41 -26.60 -23.95
N GLN A 165 0.21 -26.07 -25.00
CA GLN A 165 -0.14 -24.74 -25.50
C GLN A 165 -1.51 -24.83 -26.19
N ASN A 166 -2.40 -23.91 -25.86
CA ASN A 166 -3.72 -23.81 -26.46
C ASN A 166 -3.68 -22.78 -27.59
N ASP A 167 -4.60 -22.90 -28.57
CA ASP A 167 -4.69 -21.99 -29.71
C ASP A 167 -5.27 -20.59 -29.36
N ASP A 168 -5.51 -20.31 -28.07
CA ASP A 168 -6.17 -19.11 -27.53
C ASP A 168 -5.22 -18.16 -26.76
N GLY A 169 -3.90 -18.33 -26.91
CA GLY A 169 -2.90 -17.55 -26.17
C GLY A 169 -2.68 -17.99 -24.71
N THR A 170 -3.30 -19.08 -24.29
CA THR A 170 -3.08 -19.69 -22.96
C THR A 170 -2.32 -21.02 -23.04
N ALA A 171 -1.84 -21.50 -21.89
CA ALA A 171 -1.24 -22.81 -21.76
C ALA A 171 -1.94 -23.60 -20.65
N THR A 172 -2.39 -24.82 -20.97
CA THR A 172 -2.95 -25.77 -20.01
C THR A 172 -1.82 -26.62 -19.43
N ILE A 173 -1.48 -26.38 -18.16
CA ILE A 173 -0.66 -27.32 -17.39
C ILE A 173 -1.58 -28.45 -16.93
N THR A 174 -1.29 -29.69 -17.32
CA THR A 174 -2.04 -30.89 -16.92
C THR A 174 -1.12 -31.87 -16.20
N CYS A 175 -1.46 -32.24 -14.97
CA CYS A 175 -0.70 -33.17 -14.16
C CYS A 175 -1.23 -34.61 -14.28
N THR A 176 -0.37 -35.58 -14.01
CA THR A 176 -0.64 -37.03 -14.14
C THR A 176 -1.77 -37.58 -13.26
N ASP A 177 -2.33 -36.79 -12.35
CA ASP A 177 -3.52 -37.12 -11.55
C ASP A 177 -4.86 -36.59 -12.14
N GLY A 178 -4.81 -35.93 -13.30
CA GLY A 178 -5.98 -35.32 -13.95
C GLY A 178 -6.34 -33.93 -13.45
N THR A 179 -5.55 -33.33 -12.55
CA THR A 179 -5.65 -31.90 -12.28
C THR A 179 -5.06 -31.08 -13.42
N SER A 180 -5.72 -29.98 -13.79
CA SER A 180 -5.20 -29.04 -14.76
C SER A 180 -5.47 -27.59 -14.35
N THR A 181 -4.67 -26.67 -14.87
CA THR A 181 -4.86 -25.24 -14.73
C THR A 181 -4.41 -24.54 -16.01
N THR A 182 -5.12 -23.47 -16.39
CA THR A 182 -4.86 -22.70 -17.60
C THR A 182 -4.28 -21.36 -17.20
N ILE A 183 -3.13 -21.01 -17.77
CA ILE A 183 -2.44 -19.73 -17.54
C ILE A 183 -2.33 -18.95 -18.85
N GLY A 184 -2.54 -17.63 -18.81
CA GLY A 184 -2.17 -16.77 -19.93
C GLY A 184 -0.66 -16.77 -20.09
N VAL A 185 -0.16 -17.05 -21.29
CA VAL A 185 1.26 -16.97 -21.61
C VAL A 185 1.51 -15.75 -22.49
N GLY A 186 2.12 -14.72 -21.92
CA GLY A 186 2.69 -13.63 -22.70
C GLY A 186 3.77 -14.19 -23.62
N VAL A 187 3.45 -14.30 -24.91
CA VAL A 187 4.36 -14.87 -25.91
C VAL A 187 5.46 -13.86 -26.26
N ASP A 188 6.71 -14.29 -26.08
CA ASP A 188 7.89 -13.58 -26.61
C ASP A 188 7.77 -13.49 -28.14
N SER A 189 8.09 -12.34 -28.72
CA SER A 189 7.54 -11.89 -30.00
C SER A 189 8.30 -12.39 -31.23
N SER A 190 8.43 -13.72 -31.38
CA SER A 190 9.05 -14.36 -32.54
C SER A 190 8.08 -15.24 -33.36
N GLN A 191 7.40 -14.62 -34.33
CA GLN A 191 6.64 -15.21 -35.45
C GLN A 191 5.51 -16.23 -35.16
N ASP A 192 4.28 -15.84 -35.52
CA ASP A 192 3.66 -16.42 -36.72
C ASP A 192 2.87 -15.32 -37.47
N THR A 193 2.64 -15.51 -38.78
CA THR A 193 1.96 -14.58 -39.67
C THR A 193 0.91 -15.31 -40.53
N THR A 194 -0.04 -15.98 -39.89
CA THR A 194 -1.34 -16.33 -40.49
C THR A 194 -2.47 -15.99 -39.51
N GLY A 195 -3.62 -15.48 -40.01
CA GLY A 195 -4.57 -14.74 -39.19
C GLY A 195 -5.87 -15.49 -38.82
N GLY A 196 -6.37 -15.20 -37.62
CA GLY A 196 -7.69 -15.59 -37.09
C GLY A 196 -7.76 -15.33 -35.59
N ASN A 197 -8.74 -14.53 -35.14
CA ASN A 197 -8.94 -13.99 -33.78
C ASN A 197 -8.29 -14.77 -32.60
N GLY A 198 -7.49 -14.06 -31.79
CA GLY A 198 -6.91 -14.58 -30.55
C GLY A 198 -5.58 -13.92 -30.12
N GLY A 199 -4.86 -13.31 -31.06
CA GLY A 199 -3.66 -12.50 -30.77
C GLY A 199 -4.00 -11.08 -30.32
N GLY A 200 -3.14 -10.48 -29.49
CA GLY A 200 -3.35 -9.16 -28.88
C GLY A 200 -3.56 -8.00 -29.87
N CYS A 201 -4.32 -6.99 -29.44
CA CYS A 201 -4.92 -5.91 -30.23
C CYS A 201 -3.94 -4.98 -31.01
N PHE A 202 -2.63 -5.14 -30.86
CA PHE A 202 -1.62 -4.22 -31.40
C PHE A 202 -1.63 -4.20 -32.95
N GLY A 203 -1.93 -3.03 -33.51
CA GLY A 203 -2.22 -2.84 -34.94
C GLY A 203 -3.66 -2.40 -35.23
N ALA A 204 -4.55 -2.44 -34.23
CA ALA A 204 -5.86 -1.79 -34.34
C ALA A 204 -5.75 -0.26 -34.36
N ALA A 205 -4.72 0.32 -33.71
CA ALA A 205 -4.45 1.75 -33.82
C ALA A 205 -3.65 2.12 -35.06
N SER A 206 -4.03 3.25 -35.66
CA SER A 206 -3.34 3.84 -36.81
C SER A 206 -2.16 4.75 -36.42
N ASP A 207 -2.09 5.16 -35.15
CA ASP A 207 -1.10 6.10 -34.62
C ASP A 207 -0.99 6.03 -33.10
N LEU A 208 -0.09 6.84 -32.53
CA LEU A 208 -0.01 7.04 -31.08
C LEU A 208 -1.21 7.84 -30.54
N ILE A 209 -1.63 7.53 -29.31
CA ILE A 209 -2.70 8.24 -28.58
C ILE A 209 -2.20 8.75 -27.23
N ILE A 210 -2.86 9.74 -26.64
CA ILE A 210 -2.74 10.04 -25.22
C ILE A 210 -3.55 9.00 -24.44
N SER A 211 -2.87 8.26 -23.55
CA SER A 211 -3.45 7.18 -22.74
C SER A 211 -3.72 7.60 -21.30
N GLU A 212 -2.99 8.56 -20.74
CA GLU A 212 -3.30 9.16 -19.44
C GLU A 212 -2.95 10.66 -19.41
N TYR A 213 -3.77 11.43 -18.69
CA TYR A 213 -3.57 12.85 -18.41
C TYR A 213 -3.74 13.07 -16.90
N ILE A 214 -2.67 13.48 -16.22
CA ILE A 214 -2.69 13.75 -14.77
C ILE A 214 -2.59 15.25 -14.51
N GLU A 215 -3.66 15.83 -13.97
CA GLU A 215 -3.67 17.20 -13.44
C GLU A 215 -3.85 17.15 -11.92
N GLY A 216 -2.79 16.78 -11.21
CA GLY A 216 -2.75 16.71 -9.74
C GLY A 216 -2.04 17.90 -9.08
N SER A 217 -2.13 17.97 -7.76
CA SER A 217 -1.58 19.05 -6.92
C SER A 217 -0.22 19.60 -7.36
N SER A 218 -0.12 20.93 -7.41
CA SER A 218 1.13 21.65 -7.69
C SER A 218 1.77 21.18 -9.00
N TYR A 219 2.96 20.57 -8.95
CA TYR A 219 3.71 20.06 -10.10
C TYR A 219 3.41 18.60 -10.46
N ASN A 220 2.42 17.94 -9.85
CA ASN A 220 2.00 16.59 -10.21
C ASN A 220 1.28 16.60 -11.57
N LYS A 221 2.08 16.65 -12.63
CA LYS A 221 1.65 16.77 -14.02
C LYS A 221 2.34 15.69 -14.83
N ALA A 222 1.55 14.87 -15.52
CA ALA A 222 2.03 13.84 -16.43
C ALA A 222 1.11 13.70 -17.65
N ILE A 223 1.71 13.32 -18.77
CA ILE A 223 1.02 12.88 -19.99
C ILE A 223 1.65 11.55 -20.39
N GLU A 224 0.82 10.51 -20.50
CA GLU A 224 1.22 9.22 -21.05
C GLU A 224 0.81 9.13 -22.53
N ILE A 225 1.70 8.64 -23.38
CA ILE A 225 1.46 8.35 -24.78
C ILE A 225 1.58 6.84 -25.01
N PHE A 226 0.57 6.22 -25.63
CA PHE A 226 0.52 4.77 -25.88
C PHE A 226 0.70 4.42 -27.36
N ASN A 227 1.39 3.31 -27.65
CA ASN A 227 1.53 2.75 -29.00
C ASN A 227 0.62 1.53 -29.23
N GLY A 228 -0.63 1.77 -29.62
CA GLY A 228 -1.57 0.73 -30.05
C GLY A 228 -1.32 0.18 -31.46
N THR A 229 -0.25 0.61 -32.15
CA THR A 229 0.08 0.15 -33.50
C THR A 229 0.88 -1.15 -33.46
N SER A 230 1.01 -1.84 -34.60
CA SER A 230 1.78 -3.08 -34.73
C SER A 230 3.27 -2.88 -35.04
N ASN A 231 3.78 -1.65 -34.95
CA ASN A 231 5.17 -1.31 -35.29
C ASN A 231 5.84 -0.49 -34.19
N THR A 232 7.16 -0.58 -34.09
CA THR A 232 7.98 0.34 -33.30
C THR A 232 7.83 1.77 -33.84
N VAL A 233 7.44 2.73 -32.99
CA VAL A 233 7.32 4.14 -33.36
C VAL A 233 8.47 4.94 -32.72
N THR A 234 9.27 5.64 -33.53
CA THR A 234 10.19 6.65 -32.99
C THR A 234 9.45 7.94 -32.67
N LEU A 235 9.71 8.50 -31.50
CA LEU A 235 9.08 9.73 -31.03
C LEU A 235 9.72 11.00 -31.62
N ASN A 236 10.77 10.86 -32.42
CA ASN A 236 11.39 11.96 -33.16
C ASN A 236 10.39 12.54 -34.19
N GLY A 237 10.07 13.82 -34.06
CA GLY A 237 9.04 14.49 -34.85
C GLY A 237 7.62 14.41 -34.25
N TYR A 238 7.42 13.70 -33.14
CA TYR A 238 6.23 13.85 -32.30
C TYR A 238 6.44 14.97 -31.27
N THR A 239 5.38 15.71 -30.96
CA THR A 239 5.41 16.79 -29.96
C THR A 239 4.13 16.78 -29.13
N LEU A 240 4.27 17.07 -27.84
CA LEU A 240 3.17 17.60 -27.05
C LEU A 240 3.15 19.12 -27.24
N GLN A 241 2.00 19.67 -27.60
CA GLN A 241 1.77 21.11 -27.63
C GLN A 241 0.71 21.51 -26.60
N ARG A 242 0.81 22.76 -26.14
CA ARG A 242 -0.13 23.34 -25.17
C ARG A 242 -0.64 24.70 -25.64
N GLY A 243 -1.95 24.91 -25.50
CA GLY A 243 -2.64 26.18 -25.70
C GLY A 243 -3.14 26.72 -24.37
N THR A 244 -2.53 27.82 -23.90
CA THR A 244 -2.79 28.33 -22.55
C THR A 244 -4.17 29.00 -22.42
N ASN A 245 -4.89 28.69 -21.34
CA ASN A 245 -6.32 28.99 -21.14
C ASN A 245 -7.17 28.60 -22.36
N GLY A 246 -7.01 27.37 -22.84
CA GLY A 246 -7.66 26.85 -24.05
C GLY A 246 -7.27 27.56 -25.35
N GLY A 247 -6.22 28.39 -25.34
CA GLY A 247 -5.78 29.18 -26.49
C GLY A 247 -5.18 28.35 -27.64
N ALA A 248 -4.50 29.05 -28.56
CA ALA A 248 -3.80 28.40 -29.68
C ALA A 248 -2.61 27.56 -29.18
N LEU A 249 -2.46 26.35 -29.73
CA LEU A 249 -1.32 25.46 -29.48
C LEU A 249 -0.02 26.16 -29.89
N THR A 250 0.78 26.56 -28.89
CA THR A 250 1.92 27.48 -29.08
C THR A 250 3.12 27.18 -28.21
N THR A 251 2.92 26.60 -27.01
CA THR A 251 4.02 25.99 -26.26
C THR A 251 4.27 24.59 -26.82
N MET A 252 5.52 24.25 -27.12
CA MET A 252 5.91 22.95 -27.70
C MET A 252 6.91 22.23 -26.81
N LEU A 253 6.71 20.93 -26.64
CA LEU A 253 7.60 19.99 -25.96
C LEU A 253 7.88 18.84 -26.95
N GLN A 254 9.14 18.72 -27.37
CA GLN A 254 9.60 17.65 -28.28
C GLN A 254 9.67 16.32 -27.53
N LEU A 255 9.12 15.25 -28.13
CA LEU A 255 9.26 13.89 -27.60
C LEU A 255 10.55 13.24 -28.14
N SER A 256 11.08 12.24 -27.43
CA SER A 256 12.30 11.54 -27.82
C SER A 256 12.30 10.09 -27.35
N GLY A 257 13.08 9.23 -28.03
CA GLY A 257 13.07 7.78 -27.82
C GLY A 257 12.25 7.02 -28.86
N SER A 258 11.81 5.83 -28.48
CA SER A 258 11.07 4.87 -29.30
C SER A 258 10.15 4.01 -28.44
N LEU A 259 8.98 3.69 -28.96
CA LEU A 259 7.96 2.85 -28.32
C LEU A 259 7.72 1.60 -29.16
N GLU A 260 7.84 0.43 -28.55
CA GLU A 260 7.43 -0.83 -29.16
C GLU A 260 5.89 -0.98 -29.17
N PRO A 261 5.31 -1.92 -29.93
CA PRO A 261 3.88 -2.23 -29.88
C PRO A 261 3.43 -2.57 -28.45
N GLY A 262 2.42 -1.85 -27.96
CA GLY A 262 1.87 -2.03 -26.61
C GLY A 262 2.58 -1.26 -25.49
N GLU A 263 3.70 -0.59 -25.77
CA GLU A 263 4.42 0.20 -24.77
C GLU A 263 3.86 1.63 -24.62
N VAL A 264 4.19 2.26 -23.49
CA VAL A 264 3.83 3.65 -23.15
C VAL A 264 5.05 4.54 -22.96
N HIS A 265 4.86 5.86 -23.10
CA HIS A 265 5.87 6.89 -22.85
C HIS A 265 5.32 7.94 -21.88
N VAL A 266 5.89 8.05 -20.70
CA VAL A 266 5.47 9.01 -19.67
C VAL A 266 6.32 10.28 -19.75
N VAL A 267 5.68 11.38 -20.10
CA VAL A 267 6.24 12.73 -20.00
C VAL A 267 5.75 13.35 -18.70
N CYS A 268 6.66 13.69 -17.77
CA CYS A 268 6.31 14.30 -16.49
C CYS A 268 6.90 15.70 -16.30
N ASN A 269 6.35 16.47 -15.37
CA ASN A 269 7.01 17.65 -14.84
C ASN A 269 8.12 17.26 -13.85
N GLY A 270 9.32 17.83 -14.01
CA GLY A 270 10.47 17.54 -13.13
C GLY A 270 10.35 18.02 -11.67
N GLY A 271 9.26 18.71 -11.31
CA GLY A 271 8.90 19.03 -9.93
C GLY A 271 7.85 18.11 -9.30
N ALA A 272 7.37 17.08 -10.01
CA ALA A 272 6.34 16.16 -9.54
C ALA A 272 6.77 15.30 -8.34
N ASN A 273 5.81 14.62 -7.70
CA ASN A 273 6.08 13.70 -6.60
C ASN A 273 6.93 12.49 -7.03
N ALA A 274 7.49 11.78 -6.04
CA ALA A 274 8.39 10.64 -6.29
C ALA A 274 7.72 9.48 -7.05
N GLU A 275 6.39 9.37 -7.00
CA GLU A 275 5.63 8.30 -7.66
C GLU A 275 5.48 8.56 -9.17
N ILE A 276 5.11 9.78 -9.56
CA ILE A 276 5.12 10.22 -10.98
C ILE A 276 6.55 10.19 -11.54
N ILE A 277 7.54 10.67 -10.78
CA ILE A 277 8.94 10.67 -11.21
C ILE A 277 9.48 9.23 -11.40
N ALA A 278 8.98 8.24 -10.66
CA ALA A 278 9.42 6.85 -10.80
C ALA A 278 8.96 6.19 -12.12
N GLN A 279 7.86 6.65 -12.71
CA GLN A 279 7.35 6.16 -14.00
C GLN A 279 7.82 6.97 -15.20
N CYS A 280 8.64 8.02 -15.01
CA CYS A 280 8.82 9.07 -16.00
C CYS A 280 10.02 8.86 -16.96
N ASP A 281 9.73 8.53 -18.21
CA ASP A 281 10.72 8.44 -19.29
C ASP A 281 11.33 9.80 -19.67
N GLN A 282 10.48 10.85 -19.76
CA GLN A 282 10.90 12.16 -20.23
C GLN A 282 10.47 13.30 -19.29
N SER A 283 11.32 13.59 -18.30
CA SER A 283 11.11 14.70 -17.37
C SER A 283 11.36 16.07 -18.01
N SER A 284 10.40 16.99 -17.87
CA SER A 284 10.49 18.34 -18.45
C SER A 284 9.76 19.41 -17.62
N GLY A 285 10.50 20.45 -17.21
CA GLY A 285 9.93 21.63 -16.54
C GLY A 285 9.00 22.48 -17.41
N ALA A 286 8.83 22.16 -18.71
CA ALA A 286 7.88 22.83 -19.61
C ALA A 286 6.46 22.26 -19.53
N LEU A 287 6.28 21.09 -18.89
CA LEU A 287 4.98 20.43 -18.74
C LEU A 287 4.14 21.09 -17.62
N THR A 288 3.59 22.27 -17.92
CA THR A 288 2.94 23.16 -16.95
C THR A 288 1.50 23.51 -17.39
N PHE A 289 0.67 22.51 -17.63
CA PHE A 289 -0.79 22.68 -17.78
C PHE A 289 -1.46 22.72 -16.39
N ASN A 290 -2.71 23.18 -16.32
CA ASN A 290 -3.52 23.30 -15.09
C ASN A 290 -5.03 23.13 -15.38
N GLY A 291 -5.36 22.20 -16.27
CA GLY A 291 -6.72 21.75 -16.56
C GLY A 291 -7.56 22.66 -17.45
N ASN A 292 -7.38 23.98 -17.43
CA ASN A 292 -7.93 24.88 -18.45
C ASN A 292 -6.96 25.13 -19.63
N ASP A 293 -5.77 24.53 -19.61
CA ASP A 293 -4.81 24.53 -20.72
C ASP A 293 -5.07 23.33 -21.64
N ALA A 294 -5.31 23.57 -22.94
CA ALA A 294 -5.54 22.51 -23.91
C ALA A 294 -4.20 21.84 -24.28
N VAL A 295 -4.15 20.51 -24.31
CA VAL A 295 -2.97 19.71 -24.66
C VAL A 295 -3.23 18.93 -25.94
N ALA A 296 -2.24 18.80 -26.82
CA ALA A 296 -2.36 18.10 -28.09
C ALA A 296 -1.11 17.26 -28.41
N LEU A 297 -1.32 16.01 -28.82
CA LEU A 297 -0.28 15.16 -29.41
C LEU A 297 -0.25 15.38 -30.92
N ASN A 298 0.92 15.74 -31.46
CA ASN A 298 1.09 16.01 -32.89
C ASN A 298 2.27 15.21 -33.45
N ARG A 299 2.16 14.73 -34.69
CA ARG A 299 3.31 14.32 -35.53
C ARG A 299 3.54 15.37 -36.61
N GLY A 300 4.66 16.08 -36.54
CA GLY A 300 4.96 17.21 -37.43
C GLY A 300 3.87 18.29 -37.34
N SER A 301 3.11 18.47 -38.42
CA SER A 301 1.98 19.42 -38.50
C SER A 301 0.60 18.76 -38.39
N VAL A 302 0.52 17.46 -38.06
CA VAL A 302 -0.74 16.72 -37.93
C VAL A 302 -1.03 16.51 -36.44
N THR A 303 -2.11 17.08 -35.94
CA THR A 303 -2.65 16.72 -34.62
C THR A 303 -3.31 15.35 -34.70
N LEU A 304 -2.93 14.47 -33.78
CA LEU A 304 -3.44 13.12 -33.67
C LEU A 304 -4.52 13.03 -32.59
N ASP A 305 -4.33 13.77 -31.50
CA ASP A 305 -5.13 13.63 -30.29
C ASP A 305 -5.12 14.92 -29.45
N VAL A 306 -6.20 15.21 -28.72
CA VAL A 306 -6.29 16.36 -27.82
C VAL A 306 -6.93 16.03 -26.47
N VAL A 307 -6.45 16.69 -25.42
CA VAL A 307 -7.15 16.84 -24.13
C VAL A 307 -7.56 18.30 -23.98
N GLY A 308 -8.86 18.53 -23.85
CA GLY A 308 -9.45 19.86 -23.99
C GLY A 308 -9.61 20.32 -25.44
N GLN A 309 -10.12 21.53 -25.64
CA GLN A 309 -10.48 22.06 -26.96
C GLN A 309 -9.63 23.29 -27.32
N PRO A 310 -8.62 23.16 -28.20
CA PRO A 310 -7.81 24.29 -28.66
C PRO A 310 -8.64 25.39 -29.32
N GLY A 311 -8.35 26.65 -28.97
CA GLY A 311 -9.09 27.83 -29.43
C GLY A 311 -10.31 28.23 -28.58
N GLN A 312 -10.63 27.51 -27.50
CA GLN A 312 -11.74 27.82 -26.60
C GLN A 312 -11.33 27.72 -25.12
N ASP A 313 -11.31 28.85 -24.40
CA ASP A 313 -11.14 28.88 -22.95
C ASP A 313 -12.35 28.24 -22.23
N PRO A 314 -12.17 27.19 -21.41
CA PRO A 314 -13.25 26.60 -20.61
C PRO A 314 -13.47 27.34 -19.28
N GLY A 315 -12.60 28.28 -18.93
CA GLY A 315 -12.50 28.85 -17.59
C GLY A 315 -11.84 27.91 -16.59
N ALA A 316 -11.69 28.36 -15.35
CA ALA A 316 -10.89 27.71 -14.30
C ALA A 316 -11.41 26.34 -13.79
N ALA A 317 -12.51 25.81 -14.34
CA ALA A 317 -13.03 24.49 -14.01
C ALA A 317 -12.55 23.38 -14.99
N GLY A 318 -11.83 23.76 -16.04
CA GLY A 318 -11.48 22.86 -17.14
C GLY A 318 -12.70 22.45 -17.98
N TRP A 319 -12.49 21.57 -18.96
CA TRP A 319 -13.58 20.97 -19.71
C TRP A 319 -14.15 19.78 -18.92
N SER A 320 -15.48 19.66 -18.86
CA SER A 320 -16.13 18.50 -18.23
C SER A 320 -15.83 17.21 -18.97
N VAL A 321 -15.53 16.13 -18.23
CA VAL A 321 -15.21 14.79 -18.73
C VAL A 321 -15.96 13.79 -17.86
N SER A 322 -16.93 13.06 -18.43
CA SER A 322 -17.77 12.08 -17.73
C SER A 322 -18.27 12.56 -16.34
N THR A 323 -17.64 12.12 -15.25
CA THR A 323 -17.99 12.42 -13.84
C THR A 323 -17.13 13.50 -13.18
N GLY A 324 -16.21 14.14 -13.91
CA GLY A 324 -15.31 15.19 -13.43
C GLY A 324 -14.98 16.21 -14.53
N SER A 325 -13.74 16.70 -14.55
CA SER A 325 -13.22 17.61 -15.59
C SER A 325 -11.73 17.37 -15.85
N THR A 326 -11.11 18.22 -16.66
CA THR A 326 -9.65 18.26 -16.84
C THR A 326 -8.89 18.99 -15.71
N THR A 327 -9.56 19.58 -14.72
CA THR A 327 -8.92 20.31 -13.60
C THR A 327 -9.04 19.53 -12.30
N ASP A 328 -7.93 19.35 -11.57
CA ASP A 328 -7.84 18.57 -10.32
C ASP A 328 -8.31 17.09 -10.46
N TYR A 329 -8.06 16.45 -11.61
CA TYR A 329 -8.41 15.06 -11.90
C TYR A 329 -7.33 14.31 -12.66
N THR A 330 -7.43 12.97 -12.61
CA THR A 330 -6.68 12.02 -13.44
C THR A 330 -7.61 11.42 -14.47
N LEU A 331 -7.25 11.48 -15.76
CA LEU A 331 -8.04 10.97 -16.87
C LEU A 331 -7.28 9.82 -17.53
N VAL A 332 -7.79 8.59 -17.41
CA VAL A 332 -7.25 7.41 -18.08
C VAL A 332 -8.09 7.14 -19.32
N ARG A 333 -7.43 6.84 -20.43
CA ARG A 333 -8.10 6.50 -21.69
C ARG A 333 -8.77 5.13 -21.58
N LYS A 334 -9.97 4.99 -22.16
CA LYS A 334 -10.65 3.70 -22.25
C LYS A 334 -9.90 2.74 -23.17
N SER A 335 -9.85 1.46 -22.80
CA SER A 335 -9.06 0.44 -23.50
C SER A 335 -9.48 0.20 -24.95
N ASN A 336 -10.74 0.52 -25.30
CA ASN A 336 -11.29 0.37 -26.65
C ASN A 336 -11.12 1.59 -27.56
N ILE A 337 -10.30 2.56 -27.17
CA ILE A 337 -10.05 3.77 -27.97
C ILE A 337 -8.84 3.55 -28.88
N THR A 338 -9.10 2.92 -30.03
CA THR A 338 -8.09 2.58 -31.04
C THR A 338 -7.59 3.77 -31.87
N SER A 339 -8.03 5.00 -31.62
CA SER A 339 -7.49 6.21 -32.29
C SER A 339 -7.73 7.46 -31.46
N GLY A 340 -6.78 8.39 -31.52
CA GLY A 340 -6.89 9.71 -30.92
C GLY A 340 -8.03 10.53 -31.51
N SER A 341 -8.53 11.50 -30.74
CA SER A 341 -9.60 12.39 -31.18
C SER A 341 -9.10 13.83 -31.25
N THR A 342 -9.33 14.47 -32.39
CA THR A 342 -9.07 15.91 -32.58
C THR A 342 -10.32 16.76 -32.31
N ASN A 343 -11.49 16.14 -32.09
CA ASN A 343 -12.72 16.82 -31.72
C ASN A 343 -13.08 16.53 -30.26
N TRP A 344 -12.80 17.48 -29.36
CA TRP A 344 -13.03 17.29 -27.94
C TRP A 344 -14.50 17.06 -27.54
N SER A 345 -15.47 17.51 -28.36
CA SER A 345 -16.90 17.21 -28.10
C SER A 345 -17.26 15.72 -28.23
N GLU A 346 -16.43 14.94 -28.92
CA GLU A 346 -16.48 13.49 -28.97
C GLU A 346 -15.44 12.90 -27.98
N GLY A 347 -14.23 13.45 -27.99
CA GLY A 347 -13.09 13.02 -27.18
C GLY A 347 -13.35 13.00 -25.67
N ALA A 348 -14.14 13.93 -25.13
CA ALA A 348 -14.50 13.97 -23.70
C ALA A 348 -15.32 12.76 -23.21
N SER A 349 -15.82 11.89 -24.10
CA SER A 349 -16.49 10.63 -23.75
C SER A 349 -15.54 9.43 -23.58
N GLN A 350 -14.31 9.55 -24.10
CA GLN A 350 -13.36 8.45 -24.32
C GLN A 350 -12.44 8.17 -23.10
N TRP A 351 -12.77 8.74 -21.93
CA TRP A 351 -11.96 8.68 -20.72
C TRP A 351 -12.77 8.12 -19.54
N ASP A 352 -12.07 7.40 -18.66
CA ASP A 352 -12.48 7.11 -17.31
C ASP A 352 -11.75 8.07 -16.34
N VAL A 353 -12.44 8.42 -15.24
CA VAL A 353 -12.11 9.61 -14.44
C VAL A 353 -11.83 9.22 -13.01
N TYR A 354 -10.63 9.57 -12.55
CA TYR A 354 -10.08 9.21 -11.25
C TYR A 354 -9.66 10.47 -10.48
N GLU A 355 -9.62 10.35 -9.16
CA GLU A 355 -9.33 11.48 -8.27
C GLU A 355 -7.95 12.13 -8.49
N GLU A 356 -7.83 13.36 -7.99
CA GLU A 356 -6.62 14.17 -8.02
C GLU A 356 -5.39 13.39 -7.51
N ASN A 357 -4.30 13.37 -8.28
CA ASN A 357 -3.06 12.62 -7.98
C ASN A 357 -3.20 11.09 -7.95
N ASN A 358 -4.23 10.50 -8.55
CA ASN A 358 -4.18 9.07 -8.87
C ASN A 358 -3.03 8.81 -9.86
N VAL A 359 -2.23 7.78 -9.59
CA VAL A 359 -1.06 7.36 -10.38
C VAL A 359 -1.02 5.84 -10.55
N TYR A 360 -2.17 5.17 -10.34
CA TYR A 360 -2.25 3.71 -10.32
C TYR A 360 -2.08 3.07 -11.71
N TYR A 361 -2.43 3.81 -12.77
CA TYR A 361 -2.37 3.35 -14.15
C TYR A 361 -1.08 3.78 -14.85
N LEU A 362 -0.52 4.94 -14.47
CA LEU A 362 0.69 5.53 -15.04
C LEU A 362 1.86 4.54 -15.19
N GLY A 363 2.35 4.41 -16.41
CA GLY A 363 3.34 3.40 -16.83
C GLY A 363 2.70 2.16 -17.46
N THR A 364 1.38 2.11 -17.63
CA THR A 364 0.65 1.00 -18.27
C THR A 364 -0.65 1.45 -18.92
N HIS A 365 -0.93 0.94 -20.13
CA HIS A 365 -2.24 1.10 -20.77
C HIS A 365 -2.82 -0.26 -21.18
N GLY A 366 -4.03 -0.57 -20.71
CA GLY A 366 -4.78 -1.73 -21.17
C GLY A 366 -5.46 -1.43 -22.51
N PHE A 367 -5.28 -2.30 -23.51
CA PHE A 367 -5.76 -2.07 -24.87
C PHE A 367 -6.53 -3.28 -25.39
N ASP A 368 -7.77 -3.06 -25.80
CA ASP A 368 -8.76 -4.11 -26.10
C ASP A 368 -9.68 -3.61 -27.22
N CYS A 369 -9.80 -4.36 -28.33
CA CYS A 369 -10.55 -3.94 -29.51
C CYS A 369 -11.69 -4.88 -29.92
N ASP A 370 -12.09 -5.78 -29.03
CA ASP A 370 -13.38 -6.48 -29.16
C ASP A 370 -14.49 -5.61 -28.49
N GLU A 371 -15.51 -5.21 -29.28
CA GLU A 371 -16.65 -4.35 -28.82
C GLU A 371 -17.76 -5.08 -28.06
#